data_AF-A0A2D7M3E0-F1
#
_entry.id   AF-A0A2D7M3E0-F1
#
_cell.length_a   1.000
_cell.length_b   1.000
_cell.length_c   1.000
_cell.angle_alpha   90.00
_cell.angle_beta   90.00
_cell.angle_gamma   90.00
#
_symmetry.space_group_name_H-M   'P 1'
#
loop_
_entity.id
_entity.type
_entity.pdbx_description
1 polymer ?
#
loop_
_entity_poly.entity_id
_entity_poly.type
_entity_poly.pdbx_seq_one_letter_code
_entity_poly.pdbx_strand_id
1 'polypeptide(L)'
;MFNNNEKSTKRALAASLYLFLGMILGTSYVQGQIANVPEPSAQAVVVLGEIEHVFVDDMDDMWSAGWIVADGTAVRIPSGLLIDLPMNRLTLRDIMAGASPECLALGESGLASSDECLRNKGLQGGGAQILANVQADGQVIAGDVFLNKSMTGNVAGGIVPPTVGGYVSYIDFEQGYFVVNGEMGVRPAADGGTDRKGVICRINDPDMVQTIQNGLGCIPGMPNCSADPRFTIDPGSYSFSFTTGVPSCIPSTNNTLGDRDDDDGANVVTGEGDELCPMWNRAFTGSLNRTVPDSRRFVPMVMGDPVSLEGNFEVVDGVRFFSAYAASVQLGLKTKRQNNQPDFMSWDEVECDVPPFDNARIKSLAISFTSIDDIHIDAFRLHIDPETGEGIEYIWGTSLGNLGARFNGIAPNAGHITKFGYDVDFLLGAPSAHGPCLNLINGGHNVCPQGGTMEEEVALMAPAAREVIGRTHHSYTLNPGVFPLDILG
;
A
#
# COMPACT_ATOMS: atom_id res chain seq x y z
N MET A 1 73.17 -42.75 4.71
CA MET A 1 72.79 -42.85 6.13
C MET A 1 71.29 -43.05 6.17
N PHE A 2 70.86 -44.30 6.27
CA PHE A 2 69.45 -44.69 6.13
C PHE A 2 68.93 -45.22 7.45
N ASN A 3 67.72 -44.75 7.79
CA ASN A 3 66.62 -45.50 8.39
C ASN A 3 66.75 -45.97 9.84
N ASN A 4 65.83 -45.52 10.72
CA ASN A 4 65.22 -46.31 11.80
C ASN A 4 64.26 -45.54 12.75
N ASN A 5 63.65 -44.41 12.35
CA ASN A 5 62.66 -43.72 13.19
C ASN A 5 61.19 -43.86 12.77
N GLU A 6 60.87 -44.73 11.79
CA GLU A 6 59.49 -44.85 11.27
C GLU A 6 58.56 -45.81 12.04
N LYS A 7 59.02 -46.49 13.11
CA LYS A 7 58.22 -47.51 13.81
C LYS A 7 57.54 -47.08 15.11
N SER A 8 57.89 -45.94 15.73
CA SER A 8 57.21 -45.50 16.97
C SER A 8 56.04 -44.55 16.74
N THR A 9 56.03 -43.79 15.64
CA THR A 9 54.96 -42.80 15.32
C THR A 9 53.65 -43.44 14.86
N LYS A 10 53.68 -44.66 14.30
CA LYS A 10 52.46 -45.37 13.84
C LYS A 10 51.60 -45.95 14.96
N ARG A 11 52.13 -46.08 16.19
CA ARG A 11 51.36 -46.58 17.34
C ARG A 11 50.61 -45.49 18.11
N ALA A 12 51.07 -44.25 18.07
CA ALA A 12 50.37 -43.13 18.70
C ALA A 12 49.14 -42.67 17.89
N LEU A 13 49.19 -42.71 16.56
CA LEU A 13 48.06 -42.31 15.71
C LEU A 13 46.88 -43.29 15.72
N ALA A 14 47.12 -44.58 15.97
CA ALA A 14 46.04 -45.57 16.03
C ALA A 14 45.22 -45.49 17.33
N ALA A 15 45.84 -45.12 18.45
CA ALA A 15 45.15 -45.02 19.75
C ALA A 15 44.22 -43.79 19.83
N SER A 16 44.61 -42.67 19.21
CA SER A 16 43.80 -41.44 19.20
C SER A 16 42.56 -41.54 18.28
N LEU A 17 42.60 -42.41 17.27
CA LEU A 17 41.48 -42.61 16.34
C LEU A 17 40.34 -43.45 16.96
N TYR A 18 40.66 -44.38 17.86
CA TYR A 18 39.63 -45.19 18.55
C TYR A 18 38.94 -44.45 19.70
N LEU A 19 39.59 -43.46 20.31
CA LEU A 19 38.98 -42.62 21.34
C LEU A 19 38.01 -41.57 20.76
N PHE A 20 38.20 -41.13 19.51
CA PHE A 20 37.25 -40.26 18.81
C PHE A 20 36.06 -41.01 18.20
N LEU A 21 36.24 -42.25 17.74
CA LEU A 21 35.12 -43.07 17.23
C LEU A 21 34.21 -43.59 18.37
N GLY A 22 34.75 -43.80 19.57
CA GLY A 22 33.99 -44.24 20.75
C GLY A 22 33.11 -43.16 21.38
N MET A 23 33.38 -41.87 21.15
CA MET A 23 32.55 -40.76 21.65
C MET A 23 31.44 -40.32 20.69
N ILE A 24 31.44 -40.80 19.44
CA ILE A 24 30.38 -40.51 18.45
C ILE A 24 29.22 -41.53 18.53
N LEU A 25 29.40 -42.65 19.25
CA LEU A 25 28.36 -43.67 19.44
C LEU A 25 27.61 -43.57 20.78
N GLY A 26 27.84 -42.49 21.53
CA GLY A 26 27.18 -42.19 22.80
C GLY A 26 26.24 -40.99 22.75
N THR A 27 25.99 -40.40 21.57
CA THR A 27 24.89 -39.45 21.42
C THR A 27 23.60 -40.25 21.53
N SER A 28 22.86 -40.00 22.61
CA SER A 28 21.44 -40.27 22.66
C SER A 28 20.85 -39.88 21.31
N TYR A 29 20.13 -40.81 20.68
CA TYR A 29 19.21 -40.51 19.60
C TYR A 29 18.40 -39.28 20.05
N VAL A 30 18.79 -38.09 19.60
CA VAL A 30 17.86 -37.00 19.47
C VAL A 30 17.02 -37.46 18.29
N GLN A 31 16.02 -38.31 18.57
CA GLN A 31 14.83 -38.29 17.75
C GLN A 31 14.45 -36.81 17.75
N GLY A 32 14.66 -36.14 16.62
CA GLY A 32 13.94 -34.91 16.37
C GLY A 32 12.50 -35.25 16.69
N GLN A 33 11.97 -34.67 17.76
CA GLN A 33 10.54 -34.73 18.01
C GLN A 33 9.94 -33.99 16.82
N ILE A 34 9.64 -34.73 15.76
CA ILE A 34 8.56 -34.34 14.86
C ILE A 34 7.38 -34.32 15.80
N ALA A 35 7.02 -33.12 16.27
CA ALA A 35 5.79 -32.93 17.00
C ALA A 35 4.72 -33.60 16.15
N ASN A 36 4.05 -34.61 16.71
CA ASN A 36 2.94 -35.26 16.05
C ASN A 36 1.79 -34.25 16.13
N VAL A 37 1.86 -33.22 15.29
CA VAL A 37 0.82 -32.21 15.16
C VAL A 37 -0.36 -32.95 14.54
N PRO A 38 -1.51 -33.04 15.22
CA PRO A 38 -2.69 -33.61 14.61
C PRO A 38 -2.94 -32.89 13.28
N GLU A 39 -3.34 -33.64 12.25
CA GLU A 39 -3.81 -33.05 10.99
C GLU A 39 -4.79 -31.91 11.34
N PRO A 40 -4.51 -30.67 10.90
CA PRO A 40 -5.37 -29.56 11.24
C PRO A 40 -6.77 -29.85 10.71
N SER A 41 -7.78 -29.77 11.60
CA SER A 41 -9.18 -29.98 11.24
C SER A 41 -9.73 -28.87 10.35
N ALA A 42 -9.00 -27.77 10.22
CA ALA A 42 -9.31 -26.65 9.36
C ALA A 42 -8.25 -26.53 8.26
N GLN A 43 -8.69 -26.18 7.05
CA GLN A 43 -7.81 -26.01 5.90
C GLN A 43 -7.85 -24.55 5.44
N ALA A 44 -6.69 -23.97 5.14
CA ALA A 44 -6.61 -22.64 4.58
C ALA A 44 -7.22 -22.63 3.17
N VAL A 45 -7.99 -21.59 2.87
CA VAL A 45 -8.59 -21.35 1.56
C VAL A 45 -8.47 -19.86 1.22
N VAL A 46 -8.25 -19.59 -0.07
CA VAL A 46 -8.30 -18.23 -0.61
C VAL A 46 -9.52 -18.13 -1.51
N VAL A 47 -10.42 -17.19 -1.23
CA VAL A 47 -11.59 -16.89 -2.07
C VAL A 47 -11.28 -15.62 -2.86
N LEU A 48 -11.30 -15.71 -4.19
CA LEU A 48 -11.03 -14.59 -5.10
C LEU A 48 -12.16 -14.49 -6.12
N GLY A 49 -12.94 -13.41 -6.12
CA GLY A 49 -13.93 -13.20 -7.17
C GLY A 49 -14.87 -12.05 -6.93
N GLU A 50 -15.90 -11.97 -7.77
CA GLU A 50 -16.91 -10.92 -7.68
C GLU A 50 -17.80 -11.13 -6.47
N ILE A 51 -18.12 -10.05 -5.77
CA ILE A 51 -19.05 -10.04 -4.64
C ILE A 51 -20.46 -10.20 -5.20
N GLU A 52 -21.16 -11.23 -4.74
CA GLU A 52 -22.54 -11.50 -5.13
C GLU A 52 -23.53 -10.97 -4.11
N HIS A 53 -23.19 -11.05 -2.82
CA HIS A 53 -24.02 -10.60 -1.73
C HIS A 53 -23.19 -10.18 -0.50
N VAL A 54 -23.71 -9.20 0.24
CA VAL A 54 -23.18 -8.76 1.54
C VAL A 54 -24.32 -8.70 2.55
N PHE A 55 -24.13 -9.29 3.72
CA PHE A 55 -25.12 -9.32 4.80
C PHE A 55 -24.45 -9.01 6.13
N VAL A 56 -25.15 -8.27 6.98
CA VAL A 56 -24.75 -7.98 8.37
C VAL A 56 -25.82 -8.55 9.28
N ASP A 57 -25.42 -9.28 10.32
CA ASP A 57 -26.37 -9.93 11.23
C ASP A 57 -27.17 -8.90 12.05
N ASP A 58 -26.50 -7.86 12.56
CA ASP A 58 -27.10 -6.76 13.31
C ASP A 58 -26.52 -5.40 12.85
N MET A 59 -27.36 -4.58 12.20
CA MET A 59 -26.94 -3.26 11.71
C MET A 59 -26.76 -2.21 12.82
N ASP A 60 -27.27 -2.49 14.03
CA ASP A 60 -27.13 -1.63 15.21
C ASP A 60 -25.83 -1.90 15.99
N ASP A 61 -25.15 -3.03 15.74
CA ASP A 61 -23.84 -3.35 16.29
C ASP A 61 -22.72 -3.08 15.26
N MET A 62 -21.89 -2.07 15.53
CA MET A 62 -20.75 -1.70 14.70
C MET A 62 -19.77 -2.87 14.49
N TRP A 63 -19.64 -3.76 15.47
CA TRP A 63 -18.73 -4.90 15.39
C TRP A 63 -19.44 -6.18 14.93
N SER A 64 -20.66 -6.07 14.41
CA SER A 64 -21.45 -7.22 14.01
C SER A 64 -20.70 -8.09 13.00
N ALA A 65 -20.87 -9.40 13.20
CA ALA A 65 -20.52 -10.39 12.20
C ALA A 65 -21.49 -10.32 11.00
N GLY A 66 -21.17 -11.07 9.96
CA GLY A 66 -22.05 -11.18 8.79
C GLY A 66 -21.51 -12.15 7.75
N TRP A 67 -21.93 -11.97 6.50
CA TRP A 67 -21.59 -12.86 5.40
C TRP A 67 -21.24 -12.08 4.15
N ILE A 68 -20.20 -12.54 3.45
CA ILE A 68 -19.91 -12.13 2.08
C ILE A 68 -20.00 -13.38 1.22
N VAL A 69 -20.78 -13.32 0.14
CA VAL A 69 -20.78 -14.36 -0.89
C VAL A 69 -19.95 -13.85 -2.05
N ALA A 70 -18.88 -14.55 -2.38
CA ALA A 70 -18.01 -14.22 -3.50
C ALA A 70 -17.67 -15.47 -4.30
N ASP A 71 -17.79 -15.41 -5.63
CA ASP A 71 -17.61 -16.54 -6.54
C ASP A 71 -18.36 -17.81 -6.08
N GLY A 72 -19.63 -17.64 -5.72
CA GLY A 72 -20.50 -18.69 -5.17
C GLY A 72 -20.13 -19.23 -3.78
N THR A 73 -19.06 -18.74 -3.15
CA THR A 73 -18.62 -19.19 -1.83
C THR A 73 -19.14 -18.26 -0.74
N ALA A 74 -19.94 -18.79 0.18
CA ALA A 74 -20.42 -18.05 1.35
C ALA A 74 -19.35 -18.06 2.45
N VAL A 75 -18.81 -16.89 2.75
CA VAL A 75 -17.78 -16.69 3.77
C VAL A 75 -18.38 -15.97 4.97
N ARG A 76 -18.21 -16.55 6.15
CA ARG A 76 -18.53 -15.92 7.42
C ARG A 76 -17.48 -14.87 7.76
N ILE A 77 -17.92 -13.64 7.95
CA ILE A 77 -17.09 -12.56 8.48
C ILE A 77 -17.29 -12.52 10.00
N PRO A 78 -16.25 -12.80 10.81
CA PRO A 78 -16.35 -12.72 12.26
C PRO A 78 -16.67 -11.31 12.76
N SER A 79 -17.28 -11.23 13.94
CA SER A 79 -17.45 -9.96 14.64
C SER A 79 -16.11 -9.33 14.95
N GLY A 80 -15.99 -8.01 14.79
CA GLY A 80 -14.74 -7.29 15.05
C GLY A 80 -13.68 -7.42 13.95
N LEU A 81 -13.90 -8.22 12.90
CA LEU A 81 -12.97 -8.26 11.78
C LEU A 81 -13.08 -6.96 10.98
N LEU A 82 -11.96 -6.27 10.87
CA LEU A 82 -11.82 -5.13 9.99
C LEU A 82 -11.47 -5.59 8.57
N ILE A 83 -12.14 -4.97 7.61
CA ILE A 83 -12.03 -5.27 6.20
C ILE A 83 -11.21 -4.18 5.53
N ASP A 84 -10.16 -4.59 4.84
CA ASP A 84 -9.26 -3.70 4.12
C ASP A 84 -9.88 -3.29 2.78
N LEU A 85 -9.89 -1.99 2.53
CA LEU A 85 -10.16 -1.34 1.25
C LEU A 85 -8.84 -0.69 0.79
N PRO A 86 -8.73 -0.21 -0.46
CA PRO A 86 -7.47 0.31 -0.98
C PRO A 86 -6.76 1.34 -0.09
N MET A 87 -7.50 2.24 0.57
CA MET A 87 -6.97 3.32 1.41
C MET A 87 -7.84 3.55 2.67
N ASN A 88 -8.66 2.58 3.04
CA ASN A 88 -9.57 2.71 4.16
C ASN A 88 -9.79 1.33 4.78
N ARG A 89 -10.23 1.30 6.03
CA ARG A 89 -10.52 0.06 6.74
C ARG A 89 -11.82 0.23 7.50
N LEU A 90 -12.77 -0.66 7.24
CA LEU A 90 -14.11 -0.55 7.77
C LEU A 90 -14.56 -1.87 8.38
N THR A 91 -15.49 -1.78 9.33
CA THR A 91 -16.25 -2.96 9.77
C THR A 91 -17.21 -3.39 8.64
N LEU A 92 -17.69 -4.64 8.68
CA LEU A 92 -18.70 -5.09 7.72
C LEU A 92 -19.98 -4.25 7.78
N ARG A 93 -20.38 -3.85 9.00
CA ARG A 93 -21.52 -2.96 9.22
C ARG A 93 -21.28 -1.60 8.55
N ASP A 94 -20.10 -1.00 8.71
CA ASP A 94 -19.80 0.30 8.13
C ASP A 94 -19.64 0.26 6.61
N ILE A 95 -19.24 -0.89 6.05
CA ILE A 95 -19.32 -1.10 4.59
C ILE A 95 -20.76 -0.97 4.12
N MET A 96 -21.73 -1.62 4.79
CA MET A 96 -23.14 -1.49 4.44
C MET A 96 -23.67 -0.07 4.70
N ALA A 97 -23.35 0.53 5.84
CA ALA A 97 -23.86 1.85 6.24
C ALA A 97 -23.23 3.00 5.44
N GLY A 98 -22.03 2.82 4.90
CA GLY A 98 -21.31 3.80 4.08
C GLY A 98 -21.60 3.70 2.58
N ALA A 99 -22.56 2.89 2.15
CA ALA A 99 -22.94 2.79 0.75
C ALA A 99 -23.47 4.14 0.20
N SER A 100 -23.47 4.29 -1.13
CA SER A 100 -24.02 5.51 -1.74
C SER A 100 -25.49 5.72 -1.35
N PRO A 101 -26.00 6.98 -1.33
CA PRO A 101 -27.38 7.25 -0.90
C PRO A 101 -28.45 6.45 -1.65
N GLU A 102 -28.21 6.16 -2.93
CA GLU A 102 -29.11 5.35 -3.76
C GLU A 102 -29.14 3.88 -3.32
N CYS A 103 -27.99 3.31 -2.97
CA CYS A 103 -27.89 1.93 -2.47
C CYS A 103 -28.46 1.82 -1.05
N LEU A 104 -28.16 2.79 -0.18
CA LEU A 104 -28.71 2.84 1.18
C LEU A 104 -30.24 2.89 1.18
N ALA A 105 -30.85 3.62 0.24
CA ALA A 105 -32.31 3.69 0.11
C ALA A 105 -32.94 2.32 -0.24
N LEU A 106 -32.17 1.39 -0.81
CA LEU A 106 -32.57 0.02 -1.13
C LEU A 106 -32.11 -1.00 -0.09
N GLY A 107 -31.33 -0.58 0.92
CA GLY A 107 -30.71 -1.49 1.89
C GLY A 107 -29.56 -2.31 1.29
N GLU A 108 -28.92 -1.80 0.24
CA GLU A 108 -27.90 -2.48 -0.56
C GLU A 108 -26.49 -1.98 -0.23
N SER A 109 -25.49 -2.83 -0.49
CA SER A 109 -24.08 -2.52 -0.21
C SER A 109 -23.45 -1.56 -1.22
N GLY A 110 -24.00 -1.49 -2.44
CA GLY A 110 -23.34 -0.85 -3.57
C GLY A 110 -22.01 -1.51 -3.96
N LEU A 111 -21.86 -2.81 -3.66
CA LEU A 111 -20.69 -3.63 -3.96
C LEU A 111 -21.09 -5.00 -4.53
N ALA A 112 -22.26 -5.51 -4.21
CA ALA A 112 -22.70 -6.80 -4.72
C ALA A 112 -23.20 -6.68 -6.15
N SER A 113 -22.86 -7.64 -7.01
CA SER A 113 -23.37 -7.74 -8.38
C SER A 113 -24.89 -7.91 -8.44
N SER A 114 -25.50 -8.34 -7.33
CA SER A 114 -26.95 -8.42 -7.16
C SER A 114 -27.61 -7.10 -6.73
N ASP A 115 -26.84 -6.09 -6.31
CA ASP A 115 -27.36 -4.78 -5.91
C ASP A 115 -27.99 -4.05 -7.12
N GLU A 116 -29.26 -3.72 -7.01
CA GLU A 116 -30.02 -3.03 -8.04
C GLU A 116 -29.49 -1.63 -8.33
N CYS A 117 -28.96 -0.93 -7.31
CA CYS A 117 -28.35 0.40 -7.46
C CYS A 117 -27.14 0.41 -8.42
N LEU A 118 -26.39 -0.69 -8.52
CA LEU A 118 -25.28 -0.85 -9.46
C LEU A 118 -25.77 -1.34 -10.83
N ARG A 119 -26.61 -2.39 -10.83
CA ARG A 119 -27.06 -3.05 -12.05
C ARG A 119 -27.83 -2.11 -12.98
N ASN A 120 -28.65 -1.22 -12.42
CA ASN A 120 -29.41 -0.24 -13.19
C ASN A 120 -28.52 0.78 -13.92
N LYS A 121 -27.26 0.94 -13.49
CA LYS A 121 -26.24 1.79 -14.10
C LYS A 121 -25.32 1.04 -15.06
N GLY A 122 -25.49 -0.28 -15.20
CA GLY A 122 -24.58 -1.13 -15.98
C GLY A 122 -23.17 -1.20 -15.40
N LEU A 123 -23.04 -1.01 -14.08
CA LEU A 123 -21.77 -1.14 -13.36
C LEU A 123 -21.57 -2.60 -12.91
N GLN A 124 -20.31 -2.98 -12.74
CA GLN A 124 -19.93 -4.30 -12.26
C GLN A 124 -19.87 -4.32 -10.72
N GLY A 125 -20.07 -5.49 -10.12
CA GLY A 125 -19.85 -5.68 -8.69
C GLY A 125 -18.38 -5.53 -8.30
N GLY A 126 -18.17 -5.38 -6.99
CA GLY A 126 -16.86 -5.35 -6.36
C GLY A 126 -16.16 -6.70 -6.40
N GLY A 127 -14.84 -6.67 -6.21
CA GLY A 127 -14.03 -7.86 -6.04
C GLY A 127 -13.74 -8.11 -4.56
N ALA A 128 -13.73 -9.37 -4.15
CA ALA A 128 -13.28 -9.79 -2.83
C ALA A 128 -12.07 -10.72 -2.95
N GLN A 129 -11.08 -10.46 -2.10
CA GLN A 129 -9.99 -11.36 -1.78
C GLN A 129 -10.07 -11.70 -0.29
N ILE A 130 -10.32 -12.96 0.01
CA ILE A 130 -10.56 -13.42 1.38
C ILE A 130 -9.58 -14.54 1.70
N LEU A 131 -8.77 -14.34 2.74
CA LEU A 131 -7.99 -15.39 3.36
C LEU A 131 -8.84 -16.01 4.46
N ALA A 132 -9.19 -17.28 4.33
CA ALA A 132 -10.13 -17.94 5.20
C ALA A 132 -9.67 -19.34 5.61
N ASN A 133 -10.34 -19.89 6.62
CA ASN A 133 -10.22 -21.28 7.00
C ASN A 133 -11.54 -22.00 6.78
N VAL A 134 -11.49 -23.14 6.10
CA VAL A 134 -12.61 -24.08 6.00
C VAL A 134 -12.57 -24.99 7.22
N GLN A 135 -13.64 -25.00 7.99
CA GLN A 135 -13.82 -25.87 9.15
C GLN A 135 -14.25 -27.28 8.72
N ALA A 136 -14.13 -28.26 9.63
CA ALA A 136 -14.50 -29.65 9.35
C ALA A 136 -15.99 -29.85 9.00
N ASP A 137 -16.86 -28.89 9.37
CA ASP A 137 -18.29 -28.87 9.03
C ASP A 137 -18.58 -28.19 7.68
N GLY A 138 -17.54 -27.71 6.98
CA GLY A 138 -17.62 -27.02 5.70
C GLY A 138 -17.81 -25.50 5.80
N GLN A 139 -17.91 -24.93 7.01
CA GLN A 139 -18.00 -23.48 7.16
C GLN A 139 -16.70 -22.79 6.75
N VAL A 140 -16.80 -21.72 5.97
CA VAL A 140 -15.66 -20.88 5.60
C VAL A 140 -15.67 -19.64 6.46
N ILE A 141 -14.61 -19.41 7.24
CA ILE A 141 -14.50 -18.29 8.17
C ILE A 141 -13.31 -17.42 7.76
N ALA A 142 -13.56 -16.14 7.52
CA ALA A 142 -12.53 -15.18 7.16
C ALA A 142 -11.56 -14.92 8.32
N GLY A 143 -10.26 -14.89 8.02
CA GLY A 143 -9.22 -14.32 8.86
C GLY A 143 -8.74 -12.96 8.33
N ASP A 144 -8.86 -12.75 7.02
CA ASP A 144 -8.58 -11.47 6.38
C ASP A 144 -9.45 -11.25 5.15
N VAL A 145 -9.77 -9.99 4.86
CA VAL A 145 -10.68 -9.59 3.77
C VAL A 145 -10.17 -8.30 3.17
N PHE A 146 -9.94 -8.32 1.86
CA PHE A 146 -9.67 -7.15 1.05
C PHE A 146 -10.76 -6.99 -0.02
N LEU A 147 -11.35 -5.80 -0.14
CA LEU A 147 -12.38 -5.51 -1.14
C LEU A 147 -11.97 -4.39 -2.08
N ASN A 148 -12.25 -4.58 -3.37
CA ASN A 148 -12.24 -3.51 -4.38
C ASN A 148 -13.67 -3.19 -4.80
N LYS A 149 -13.93 -1.91 -5.09
CA LYS A 149 -15.26 -1.46 -5.51
C LYS A 149 -15.72 -2.05 -6.84
N SER A 150 -14.78 -2.41 -7.70
CA SER A 150 -15.02 -3.09 -8.97
C SER A 150 -13.88 -4.05 -9.26
N MET A 151 -14.12 -5.09 -10.05
CA MET A 151 -13.11 -6.06 -10.46
C MET A 151 -13.03 -6.18 -11.98
N THR A 152 -11.84 -6.04 -12.56
CA THR A 152 -11.61 -6.33 -14.00
C THR A 152 -11.23 -7.79 -14.23
N GLY A 153 -10.67 -8.44 -13.22
CA GLY A 153 -10.34 -9.86 -13.22
C GLY A 153 -9.65 -10.28 -11.92
N ASN A 154 -9.23 -11.54 -11.85
CA ASN A 154 -8.41 -12.10 -10.79
C ASN A 154 -7.16 -12.78 -11.37
N VAL A 155 -6.08 -12.79 -10.59
CA VAL A 155 -4.82 -13.48 -10.93
C VAL A 155 -4.32 -14.27 -9.72
N ALA A 156 -3.28 -15.08 -9.91
CA ALA A 156 -2.67 -15.90 -8.84
C ALA A 156 -2.03 -15.10 -7.68
N GLY A 157 -2.28 -13.79 -7.58
CA GLY A 157 -1.85 -12.90 -6.50
C GLY A 157 -2.96 -11.99 -5.96
N GLY A 158 -4.20 -12.10 -6.44
CA GLY A 158 -5.31 -11.30 -5.91
C GLY A 158 -6.33 -10.84 -6.95
N ILE A 159 -7.23 -9.95 -6.51
CA ILE A 159 -8.21 -9.27 -7.36
C ILE A 159 -7.59 -8.05 -8.03
N VAL A 160 -7.97 -7.78 -9.29
CA VAL A 160 -7.43 -6.65 -10.07
C VAL A 160 -8.49 -5.55 -10.21
N PRO A 161 -8.27 -4.35 -9.65
CA PRO A 161 -9.19 -3.23 -9.81
C PRO A 161 -9.11 -2.66 -11.24
N PRO A 162 -10.13 -1.91 -11.69
CA PRO A 162 -10.02 -1.08 -12.88
C PRO A 162 -8.90 -0.06 -12.77
N THR A 163 -8.16 0.12 -13.86
CA THR A 163 -7.11 1.15 -13.96
C THR A 163 -7.29 1.99 -15.21
N VAL A 164 -6.87 3.25 -15.14
CA VAL A 164 -6.84 4.17 -16.27
C VAL A 164 -5.42 4.73 -16.38
N GLY A 165 -4.74 4.39 -17.48
CA GLY A 165 -3.40 4.86 -17.78
C GLY A 165 -3.36 5.71 -19.04
N GLY A 166 -2.48 6.69 -19.09
CA GLY A 166 -2.30 7.52 -20.28
C GLY A 166 -1.77 8.91 -19.98
N TYR A 167 -2.13 9.87 -20.83
CA TYR A 167 -1.73 11.26 -20.66
C TYR A 167 -2.91 12.14 -20.26
N VAL A 168 -2.66 13.06 -19.34
CA VAL A 168 -3.61 14.13 -19.02
C VAL A 168 -3.80 15.00 -20.26
N SER A 169 -5.02 15.04 -20.76
CA SER A 169 -5.39 15.75 -21.99
C SER A 169 -6.11 17.06 -21.73
N TYR A 170 -6.79 17.18 -20.60
CA TYR A 170 -7.52 18.38 -20.18
C TYR A 170 -7.64 18.40 -18.66
N ILE A 171 -7.68 19.60 -18.07
CA ILE A 171 -7.92 19.82 -16.65
C ILE A 171 -8.96 20.95 -16.53
N ASP A 172 -9.95 20.74 -15.67
CA ASP A 172 -10.95 21.74 -15.32
C ASP A 172 -10.64 22.29 -13.92
N PHE A 173 -9.95 23.42 -13.84
CA PHE A 173 -9.57 24.04 -12.56
C PHE A 173 -10.78 24.65 -11.81
N GLU A 174 -11.91 24.85 -12.49
CA GLU A 174 -13.15 25.31 -11.86
C GLU A 174 -13.87 24.18 -11.14
N GLN A 175 -13.93 23.00 -11.78
CA GLN A 175 -14.68 21.84 -11.27
C GLN A 175 -13.81 20.77 -10.58
N GLY A 176 -12.48 20.92 -10.63
CA GLY A 176 -11.52 20.07 -9.94
C GLY A 176 -11.36 18.66 -10.52
N TYR A 177 -11.64 18.47 -11.82
CA TYR A 177 -11.48 17.18 -12.51
C TYR A 177 -10.47 17.26 -13.65
N PHE A 178 -10.02 16.11 -14.15
CA PHE A 178 -9.13 16.02 -15.30
C PHE A 178 -9.58 14.93 -16.27
N VAL A 179 -8.95 14.87 -17.45
CA VAL A 179 -9.30 13.92 -18.51
C VAL A 179 -8.08 13.21 -19.02
N VAL A 180 -8.15 11.89 -19.12
CA VAL A 180 -7.06 11.04 -19.63
C VAL A 180 -7.38 10.57 -21.05
N ASN A 181 -6.38 10.63 -21.94
CA ASN A 181 -6.46 10.15 -23.34
C ASN A 181 -7.59 10.78 -24.19
N GLY A 182 -7.92 12.05 -23.94
CA GLY A 182 -8.81 12.86 -24.77
C GLY A 182 -8.07 13.70 -25.81
N GLU A 183 -8.82 14.57 -26.49
CA GLU A 183 -8.24 15.58 -27.36
C GLU A 183 -7.57 16.68 -26.51
N MET A 184 -6.29 16.98 -26.79
CA MET A 184 -5.49 17.91 -26.00
C MET A 184 -6.12 19.29 -25.89
N GLY A 185 -6.31 19.78 -24.66
CA GLY A 185 -6.87 21.09 -24.36
C GLY A 185 -8.38 21.21 -24.59
N VAL A 186 -9.08 20.12 -24.88
CA VAL A 186 -10.51 20.14 -25.19
C VAL A 186 -11.33 19.58 -24.04
N ARG A 187 -12.27 20.40 -23.55
CA ARG A 187 -13.23 19.99 -22.52
C ARG A 187 -14.09 18.80 -23.00
N PRO A 188 -14.29 17.76 -22.16
CA PRO A 188 -15.16 16.65 -22.51
C PRO A 188 -16.61 17.11 -22.64
N ALA A 189 -17.43 16.36 -23.40
CA ALA A 189 -18.87 16.60 -23.40
C ALA A 189 -19.49 16.04 -22.11
N ALA A 190 -20.55 16.69 -21.63
CA ALA A 190 -21.22 16.36 -20.36
C ALA A 190 -21.95 14.99 -20.38
N ASP A 191 -22.04 14.32 -21.53
CA ASP A 191 -22.70 13.04 -21.74
C ASP A 191 -21.81 11.81 -21.40
N GLY A 192 -20.73 12.01 -20.65
CA GLY A 192 -19.94 10.90 -20.10
C GLY A 192 -19.04 10.19 -21.12
N GLY A 193 -18.60 10.89 -22.17
CA GLY A 193 -17.48 10.45 -23.00
C GLY A 193 -17.79 9.27 -23.91
N THR A 194 -18.53 9.49 -25.00
CA THR A 194 -18.50 8.56 -26.14
C THR A 194 -17.32 8.88 -27.07
N ASP A 195 -16.36 7.95 -27.08
CA ASP A 195 -15.38 7.55 -28.10
C ASP A 195 -14.34 8.51 -28.69
N ARG A 196 -14.32 9.82 -28.39
CA ARG A 196 -13.21 10.70 -28.88
C ARG A 196 -12.67 11.74 -27.89
N LYS A 197 -13.18 11.81 -26.67
CA LYS A 197 -12.86 12.91 -25.73
C LYS A 197 -12.16 12.48 -24.44
N GLY A 198 -11.74 11.22 -24.33
CA GLY A 198 -11.01 10.70 -23.17
C GLY A 198 -11.91 10.28 -22.00
N VAL A 199 -11.28 9.80 -20.93
CA VAL A 199 -11.94 9.39 -19.68
C VAL A 199 -11.91 10.55 -18.70
N ILE A 200 -13.09 10.97 -18.22
CA ILE A 200 -13.20 11.96 -17.13
C ILE A 200 -12.76 11.28 -15.84
N CYS A 201 -11.82 11.88 -15.13
CA CYS A 201 -11.26 11.37 -13.89
C CYS A 201 -11.47 12.39 -12.77
N ARG A 202 -11.99 11.92 -11.65
CA ARG A 202 -12.12 12.67 -10.39
C ARG A 202 -11.29 11.98 -9.32
N ILE A 203 -10.69 12.77 -8.44
CA ILE A 203 -10.05 12.25 -7.24
C ILE A 203 -11.17 11.98 -6.24
N ASN A 204 -11.25 10.78 -5.68
CA ASN A 204 -12.22 10.46 -4.64
C ASN A 204 -11.69 10.97 -3.30
N ASP A 205 -11.79 12.29 -3.13
CA ASP A 205 -11.16 13.09 -2.08
C ASP A 205 -12.24 13.80 -1.24
N PRO A 206 -12.97 13.07 -0.37
CA PRO A 206 -14.09 13.62 0.40
C PRO A 206 -13.67 14.74 1.35
N ASP A 207 -12.41 14.73 1.79
CA ASP A 207 -11.85 15.68 2.76
C ASP A 207 -11.17 16.89 2.12
N MET A 208 -11.13 16.97 0.78
CA MET A 208 -10.53 18.06 0.02
C MET A 208 -9.03 18.23 0.32
N VAL A 209 -8.24 17.15 0.32
CA VAL A 209 -6.79 17.22 0.57
C VAL A 209 -6.04 17.65 -0.70
N GLN A 210 -6.45 17.19 -1.88
CA GLN A 210 -5.69 17.35 -3.13
C GLN A 210 -6.43 18.15 -4.20
N THR A 211 -7.75 18.28 -4.08
CA THR A 211 -8.59 19.05 -5.00
C THR A 211 -9.88 19.49 -4.33
N ILE A 212 -10.37 20.69 -4.69
CA ILE A 212 -11.72 21.15 -4.33
C ILE A 212 -12.60 21.00 -5.57
N GLN A 213 -13.68 20.24 -5.45
CA GLN A 213 -14.45 19.74 -6.57
C GLN A 213 -15.90 20.23 -6.55
N ASN A 214 -16.44 20.46 -7.74
CA ASN A 214 -17.85 20.76 -7.96
C ASN A 214 -18.27 20.33 -9.38
N GLY A 215 -19.54 20.51 -9.74
CA GLY A 215 -19.99 20.41 -11.14
C GLY A 215 -20.25 18.99 -11.63
N LEU A 216 -19.68 18.61 -12.77
CA LEU A 216 -20.04 17.38 -13.51
C LEU A 216 -19.89 16.10 -12.68
N GLY A 217 -20.93 15.27 -12.60
CA GLY A 217 -20.87 14.03 -11.81
C GLY A 217 -20.89 14.26 -10.30
N CYS A 218 -21.50 15.37 -9.86
CA CYS A 218 -21.67 15.75 -8.46
C CYS A 218 -23.13 16.07 -8.17
N ILE A 219 -23.65 15.60 -7.03
CA ILE A 219 -25.01 15.91 -6.55
C ILE A 219 -24.98 16.46 -5.12
N PRO A 220 -26.01 17.21 -4.69
CA PRO A 220 -26.09 17.69 -3.32
C PRO A 220 -25.98 16.56 -2.29
N GLY A 221 -25.17 16.77 -1.25
CA GLY A 221 -24.94 15.79 -0.18
C GLY A 221 -23.74 14.87 -0.41
N MET A 222 -23.13 14.87 -1.60
CA MET A 222 -21.83 14.20 -1.80
C MET A 222 -20.69 15.04 -1.21
N PRO A 223 -19.82 14.46 -0.36
CA PRO A 223 -18.66 15.17 0.18
C PRO A 223 -17.65 15.41 -0.94
N ASN A 224 -17.37 16.68 -1.26
CA ASN A 224 -16.43 17.09 -2.32
C ASN A 224 -16.57 16.33 -3.66
N CYS A 225 -17.81 16.01 -4.07
CA CYS A 225 -18.07 15.23 -5.28
C CYS A 225 -17.43 13.82 -5.32
N SER A 226 -17.08 13.27 -4.16
CA SER A 226 -16.58 11.91 -3.97
C SER A 226 -17.72 10.92 -3.98
N ALA A 227 -17.76 10.06 -5.00
CA ALA A 227 -18.88 9.15 -5.27
C ALA A 227 -19.10 8.13 -4.14
N ASP A 228 -18.02 7.71 -3.49
CA ASP A 228 -18.06 6.72 -2.44
C ASP A 228 -16.92 6.92 -1.44
N PRO A 229 -17.20 7.54 -0.29
CA PRO A 229 -16.18 7.83 0.72
C PRO A 229 -15.49 6.59 1.31
N ARG A 230 -16.02 5.38 1.09
CA ARG A 230 -15.35 4.15 1.53
C ARG A 230 -14.07 3.89 0.74
N PHE A 231 -14.05 4.28 -0.53
CA PHE A 231 -12.91 4.09 -1.45
C PHE A 231 -12.21 5.43 -1.70
N THR A 232 -11.83 6.13 -0.64
CA THR A 232 -11.21 7.46 -0.67
C THR A 232 -9.71 7.40 -0.96
N ILE A 233 -9.07 8.53 -1.25
CA ILE A 233 -7.62 8.69 -1.01
C ILE A 233 -7.30 8.55 0.48
N ASP A 234 -6.06 8.19 0.82
CA ASP A 234 -5.54 8.29 2.19
C ASP A 234 -5.09 9.74 2.46
N PRO A 235 -5.75 10.46 3.41
CA PRO A 235 -5.38 11.83 3.73
C PRO A 235 -4.04 11.93 4.48
N GLY A 236 -3.60 10.88 5.16
CA GLY A 236 -2.33 10.82 5.89
C GLY A 236 -1.14 10.38 5.03
N SER A 237 -1.40 9.69 3.92
CA SER A 237 -0.39 9.25 2.94
C SER A 237 -0.87 9.55 1.52
N TYR A 238 -0.35 10.61 0.91
CA TYR A 238 -0.84 11.16 -0.35
C TYR A 238 -0.92 10.13 -1.50
N SER A 239 -2.13 9.59 -1.70
CA SER A 239 -2.39 8.51 -2.66
C SER A 239 -2.40 9.00 -4.11
N PHE A 240 -2.53 10.32 -4.36
CA PHE A 240 -2.09 10.92 -5.62
C PHE A 240 -0.72 11.57 -5.45
N SER A 241 0.28 10.96 -6.04
CA SER A 241 1.64 11.48 -5.97
C SER A 241 2.42 11.22 -7.25
N PHE A 242 3.58 11.86 -7.34
CA PHE A 242 4.62 11.51 -8.29
C PHE A 242 5.34 10.24 -7.83
N THR A 243 6.07 9.56 -8.72
CA THR A 243 6.69 8.24 -8.43
C THR A 243 7.68 8.22 -7.25
N THR A 244 8.06 9.39 -6.71
CA THR A 244 8.95 9.54 -5.55
C THR A 244 8.21 9.95 -4.27
N GLY A 245 6.88 9.92 -4.29
CA GLY A 245 6.00 10.29 -3.18
C GLY A 245 5.68 11.78 -3.06
N VAL A 246 6.23 12.64 -3.93
CA VAL A 246 5.88 14.08 -3.92
C VAL A 246 4.38 14.22 -4.20
N PRO A 247 3.59 14.88 -3.35
CA PRO A 247 2.13 14.97 -3.53
C PRO A 247 1.76 15.79 -4.76
N SER A 248 0.69 15.36 -5.42
CA SER A 248 0.09 16.08 -6.54
C SER A 248 -1.25 16.71 -6.17
N CYS A 249 -1.70 17.68 -6.96
CA CYS A 249 -2.94 18.41 -6.74
C CYS A 249 -3.54 18.92 -8.06
N ILE A 250 -4.79 19.38 -7.98
CA ILE A 250 -5.42 20.18 -9.04
C ILE A 250 -5.65 21.58 -8.46
N PRO A 251 -5.10 22.65 -9.08
CA PRO A 251 -5.36 24.02 -8.64
C PRO A 251 -6.85 24.30 -8.58
N SER A 252 -7.27 24.96 -7.50
CA SER A 252 -8.66 25.28 -7.21
C SER A 252 -8.94 26.77 -7.42
N THR A 253 -10.03 27.06 -8.13
CA THR A 253 -10.59 28.42 -8.22
C THR A 253 -11.28 28.87 -6.92
N ASN A 254 -11.58 27.95 -6.01
CA ASN A 254 -12.17 28.25 -4.70
C ASN A 254 -11.07 28.70 -3.74
N ASN A 255 -11.21 29.92 -3.23
CA ASN A 255 -10.33 30.56 -2.25
C ASN A 255 -11.06 30.93 -0.95
N THR A 256 -12.15 30.23 -0.63
CA THR A 256 -13.00 30.54 0.54
C THR A 256 -13.12 29.39 1.54
N LEU A 257 -12.55 28.23 1.21
CA LEU A 257 -12.54 27.04 2.07
C LEU A 257 -11.15 26.87 2.68
N GLY A 258 -11.08 26.42 3.94
CA GLY A 258 -9.82 26.26 4.66
C GLY A 258 -9.13 27.60 4.95
N ASP A 259 -7.81 27.56 5.16
CA ASP A 259 -6.95 28.71 5.40
C ASP A 259 -6.51 29.37 4.07
N ARG A 260 -7.49 29.67 3.21
CA ARG A 260 -7.31 30.23 1.85
C ARG A 260 -7.69 31.70 1.71
N ASP A 261 -7.94 32.40 2.81
CA ASP A 261 -8.46 33.78 2.81
C ASP A 261 -7.56 34.80 2.07
N ASP A 262 -6.26 34.53 1.97
CA ASP A 262 -5.27 35.36 1.26
C ASP A 262 -4.90 34.81 -0.14
N ASP A 263 -5.57 33.74 -0.61
CA ASP A 263 -5.35 33.12 -1.91
C ASP A 263 -6.19 33.81 -3.02
N ASP A 264 -5.57 34.15 -4.14
CA ASP A 264 -6.27 34.73 -5.30
C ASP A 264 -7.19 33.72 -6.01
N GLY A 265 -7.00 32.42 -5.74
CA GLY A 265 -7.64 31.30 -6.44
C GLY A 265 -7.01 31.06 -7.81
N ALA A 266 -7.10 29.82 -8.30
CA ALA A 266 -6.60 29.46 -9.61
C ALA A 266 -7.36 30.20 -10.74
N ASN A 267 -6.64 30.60 -11.77
CA ASN A 267 -7.20 31.03 -13.04
C ASN A 267 -7.86 29.83 -13.73
N VAL A 268 -9.13 29.97 -14.13
CA VAL A 268 -9.92 28.90 -14.76
C VAL A 268 -9.30 28.31 -16.04
N VAL A 269 -8.39 29.02 -16.71
CA VAL A 269 -7.74 28.59 -17.96
C VAL A 269 -6.31 28.08 -17.71
N THR A 270 -5.53 28.79 -16.90
CA THR A 270 -4.09 28.49 -16.74
C THR A 270 -3.75 27.72 -15.47
N GLY A 271 -4.65 27.70 -14.48
CA GLY A 271 -4.40 27.15 -13.15
C GLY A 271 -3.54 28.06 -12.26
N GLU A 272 -3.04 29.18 -12.77
CA GLU A 272 -2.18 30.11 -12.01
C GLU A 272 -2.99 30.91 -10.98
N GLY A 273 -2.45 31.11 -9.78
CA GLY A 273 -3.06 31.93 -8.73
C GLY A 273 -3.17 31.20 -7.39
N ASP A 274 -3.47 29.90 -7.43
CA ASP A 274 -3.57 29.05 -6.23
C ASP A 274 -2.24 28.98 -5.47
N GLU A 275 -2.22 29.39 -4.21
CA GLU A 275 -1.00 29.40 -3.40
C GLU A 275 -0.64 28.04 -2.78
N LEU A 276 -1.63 27.16 -2.59
CA LEU A 276 -1.49 25.83 -1.97
C LEU A 276 -1.19 24.75 -3.02
N CYS A 277 -1.67 24.94 -4.25
CA CYS A 277 -1.34 24.15 -5.44
C CYS A 277 -0.73 25.01 -6.57
N PRO A 278 0.42 25.66 -6.36
CA PRO A 278 0.89 26.69 -7.28
C PRO A 278 1.53 26.16 -8.55
N MET A 279 1.11 26.73 -9.69
CA MET A 279 1.72 26.47 -11.01
C MET A 279 3.23 26.75 -11.06
N TRP A 280 3.74 27.70 -10.27
CA TRP A 280 5.18 27.94 -10.19
C TRP A 280 5.96 26.76 -9.59
N ASN A 281 5.32 25.84 -8.86
CA ASN A 281 5.99 24.64 -8.33
C ASN A 281 6.32 23.62 -9.44
N ARG A 282 5.88 23.87 -10.68
CA ARG A 282 6.33 23.20 -11.90
C ARG A 282 7.57 23.80 -12.54
N ALA A 283 8.11 24.91 -12.03
CA ALA A 283 9.35 25.51 -12.50
C ALA A 283 10.57 24.73 -11.98
N PHE A 284 10.67 23.45 -12.36
CA PHE A 284 11.67 22.54 -11.85
C PHE A 284 13.10 23.04 -12.09
N THR A 285 13.97 22.72 -11.15
CA THR A 285 15.38 23.12 -11.16
C THR A 285 16.32 21.92 -11.01
N GLY A 286 17.62 22.18 -10.94
CA GLY A 286 18.63 21.20 -10.60
C GLY A 286 18.94 20.22 -11.74
N SER A 287 19.56 19.09 -11.37
CA SER A 287 19.91 18.05 -12.33
C SER A 287 18.65 17.48 -12.98
N LEU A 288 18.69 17.29 -14.29
CA LEU A 288 17.59 16.77 -15.11
C LEU A 288 16.29 17.60 -15.08
N ASN A 289 16.29 18.82 -14.52
CA ASN A 289 15.10 19.66 -14.31
C ASN A 289 13.95 18.91 -13.60
N ARG A 290 14.25 18.33 -12.43
CA ARG A 290 13.28 17.54 -11.63
C ARG A 290 13.11 18.01 -10.20
N THR A 291 13.90 18.97 -9.73
CA THR A 291 13.82 19.44 -8.33
C THR A 291 12.73 20.47 -8.18
N VAL A 292 11.75 20.19 -7.32
CA VAL A 292 10.64 21.10 -7.02
C VAL A 292 11.14 22.38 -6.33
N PRO A 293 10.61 23.56 -6.69
CA PRO A 293 10.96 24.81 -6.03
C PRO A 293 10.62 24.85 -4.53
N ASP A 294 9.46 24.36 -4.11
CA ASP A 294 9.06 24.28 -2.71
C ASP A 294 8.31 22.97 -2.42
N SER A 295 8.92 22.10 -1.63
CA SER A 295 8.33 20.80 -1.28
C SER A 295 7.29 20.88 -0.16
N ARG A 296 7.05 22.06 0.43
CA ARG A 296 5.92 22.27 1.34
C ARG A 296 4.59 22.41 0.62
N ARG A 297 4.59 22.72 -0.67
CA ARG A 297 3.39 22.87 -1.49
C ARG A 297 3.23 21.65 -2.39
N PHE A 298 2.00 21.27 -2.69
CA PHE A 298 1.75 20.20 -3.66
C PHE A 298 2.16 20.65 -5.05
N VAL A 299 2.41 19.68 -5.94
CA VAL A 299 2.80 19.95 -7.33
C VAL A 299 1.59 19.76 -8.25
N PRO A 300 1.11 20.81 -8.94
CA PRO A 300 -0.12 20.74 -9.73
C PRO A 300 0.05 19.78 -10.90
N MET A 301 -0.93 18.92 -11.18
CA MET A 301 -1.00 18.18 -12.44
C MET A 301 -1.14 19.14 -13.62
N VAL A 302 -0.52 18.81 -14.76
CA VAL A 302 -0.60 19.61 -15.98
C VAL A 302 -0.93 18.72 -17.19
N MET A 303 -1.47 19.34 -18.23
CA MET A 303 -1.69 18.64 -19.50
C MET A 303 -0.37 18.08 -20.05
N GLY A 304 -0.40 16.84 -20.52
CA GLY A 304 0.75 16.09 -21.02
C GLY A 304 1.46 15.25 -19.95
N ASP A 305 1.07 15.33 -18.67
CA ASP A 305 1.61 14.42 -17.66
C ASP A 305 1.17 12.97 -17.94
N PRO A 306 2.10 12.01 -17.87
CA PRO A 306 1.77 10.59 -17.88
C PRO A 306 1.22 10.19 -16.50
N VAL A 307 0.07 9.53 -16.47
CA VAL A 307 -0.61 9.11 -15.24
C VAL A 307 -1.03 7.64 -15.32
N SER A 308 -1.04 7.01 -14.15
CA SER A 308 -1.68 5.71 -13.91
C SER A 308 -2.61 5.88 -12.72
N LEU A 309 -3.88 5.58 -12.90
CA LEU A 309 -4.93 5.75 -11.89
C LEU A 309 -5.50 4.40 -11.51
N GLU A 310 -5.80 4.24 -10.22
CA GLU A 310 -6.60 3.14 -9.68
C GLU A 310 -7.87 3.69 -9.07
N GLY A 311 -8.96 2.95 -9.24
CA GLY A 311 -10.28 3.48 -8.97
C GLY A 311 -11.38 2.61 -9.52
N ASN A 312 -12.55 3.22 -9.70
CA ASN A 312 -13.70 2.57 -10.27
C ASN A 312 -14.51 3.52 -11.14
N PHE A 313 -15.24 2.97 -12.10
CA PHE A 313 -16.21 3.76 -12.85
C PHE A 313 -17.45 4.03 -12.01
N GLU A 314 -17.94 5.25 -12.11
CA GLU A 314 -19.14 5.72 -11.44
C GLU A 314 -20.10 6.31 -12.47
N VAL A 315 -21.40 6.27 -12.15
CA VAL A 315 -22.42 7.02 -12.88
C VAL A 315 -23.25 7.81 -11.87
N VAL A 316 -23.09 9.13 -11.92
CA VAL A 316 -23.78 10.09 -11.04
C VAL A 316 -24.43 11.16 -11.92
N ASP A 317 -25.73 11.39 -11.74
CA ASP A 317 -26.52 12.35 -12.54
C ASP A 317 -26.35 12.16 -14.07
N GLY A 318 -26.28 10.90 -14.51
CA GLY A 318 -26.07 10.53 -15.92
C GLY A 318 -24.65 10.75 -16.46
N VAL A 319 -23.73 11.28 -15.65
CA VAL A 319 -22.32 11.45 -16.01
C VAL A 319 -21.54 10.21 -15.61
N ARG A 320 -20.88 9.57 -16.58
CA ARG A 320 -19.92 8.51 -16.32
C ARG A 320 -18.51 9.09 -16.16
N PHE A 321 -17.83 8.74 -15.07
CA PHE A 321 -16.45 9.14 -14.80
C PHE A 321 -15.70 8.04 -14.04
N PHE A 322 -14.38 8.18 -13.97
CA PHE A 322 -13.50 7.33 -13.18
C PHE A 322 -13.22 8.02 -11.84
N SER A 323 -13.72 7.44 -10.75
CA SER A 323 -13.47 7.88 -9.38
C SER A 323 -12.21 7.20 -8.89
N ALA A 324 -11.12 7.96 -8.77
CA ALA A 324 -9.81 7.44 -8.47
C ALA A 324 -9.43 7.66 -7.01
N TYR A 325 -9.02 6.59 -6.33
CA TYR A 325 -8.52 6.63 -4.95
C TYR A 325 -6.99 6.61 -4.86
N ALA A 326 -6.32 6.29 -5.97
CA ALA A 326 -4.87 6.35 -6.05
C ALA A 326 -4.43 6.73 -7.47
N ALA A 327 -3.28 7.41 -7.53
CA ALA A 327 -2.64 7.73 -8.79
C ALA A 327 -1.13 7.90 -8.64
N SER A 328 -0.44 7.50 -9.71
CA SER A 328 0.95 7.86 -9.92
C SER A 328 1.08 8.75 -11.16
N VAL A 329 1.57 9.97 -10.97
CA VAL A 329 2.12 10.78 -12.06
C VAL A 329 3.52 10.23 -12.35
N GLN A 330 3.74 9.70 -13.55
CA GLN A 330 4.92 8.91 -13.91
C GLN A 330 6.17 9.77 -14.18
N LEU A 331 6.43 10.76 -13.31
CA LEU A 331 7.62 11.59 -13.29
C LEU A 331 8.28 11.49 -11.90
N GLY A 332 9.56 11.14 -11.85
CA GLY A 332 10.31 11.07 -10.60
C GLY A 332 10.83 12.44 -10.15
N LEU A 333 10.00 13.20 -9.43
CA LEU A 333 10.38 14.52 -8.91
C LEU A 333 11.35 14.42 -7.72
N LYS A 334 12.13 15.49 -7.52
CA LYS A 334 13.12 15.61 -6.45
C LYS A 334 12.81 16.78 -5.54
N THR A 335 13.25 16.70 -4.29
CA THR A 335 13.12 17.77 -3.30
C THR A 335 14.49 18.27 -2.86
N LYS A 336 14.51 19.43 -2.19
CA LYS A 336 15.75 20.04 -1.69
C LYS A 336 16.09 19.44 -0.33
N ARG A 337 17.35 19.02 -0.15
CA ARG A 337 17.87 18.63 1.17
C ARG A 337 18.16 19.86 2.03
N GLN A 338 17.10 20.50 2.54
CA GLN A 338 17.15 21.68 3.39
C GLN A 338 16.18 21.50 4.56
N ASN A 339 16.52 22.01 5.75
CA ASN A 339 15.72 21.79 6.97
C ASN A 339 14.35 22.48 6.94
N ASN A 340 14.11 23.37 5.98
CA ASN A 340 12.83 24.05 5.75
C ASN A 340 12.04 23.47 4.56
N GLN A 341 12.42 22.29 4.07
CA GLN A 341 11.84 21.63 2.92
C GLN A 341 11.65 20.16 3.27
N PRO A 342 10.40 19.66 3.40
CA PRO A 342 10.17 18.24 3.63
C PRO A 342 10.65 17.42 2.43
N ASP A 343 10.99 16.16 2.69
CA ASP A 343 11.11 15.16 1.65
C ASP A 343 9.98 14.14 1.75
N PHE A 344 9.85 13.39 0.68
CA PHE A 344 8.83 12.38 0.49
C PHE A 344 9.44 11.06 0.10
N MET A 345 8.68 10.00 0.42
CA MET A 345 8.92 8.65 -0.06
C MET A 345 7.59 8.00 -0.41
N SER A 346 7.63 7.05 -1.34
CA SER A 346 6.52 6.15 -1.62
C SER A 346 7.01 4.70 -1.54
N TRP A 347 6.11 3.83 -1.10
CA TRP A 347 6.26 2.39 -1.28
C TRP A 347 5.71 2.03 -2.66
N ASP A 348 6.46 1.26 -3.43
CA ASP A 348 6.02 0.73 -4.73
C ASP A 348 5.62 -0.73 -4.60
N GLU A 349 6.29 -1.46 -3.71
CA GLU A 349 6.02 -2.85 -3.42
C GLU A 349 6.28 -3.08 -1.93
N VAL A 350 5.33 -3.69 -1.23
CA VAL A 350 5.48 -4.20 0.13
C VAL A 350 4.75 -5.52 0.21
N GLU A 351 5.50 -6.59 0.38
CA GLU A 351 4.98 -7.95 0.44
C GLU A 351 5.63 -8.69 1.61
N CYS A 352 4.84 -9.51 2.30
CA CYS A 352 5.33 -10.43 3.30
C CYS A 352 4.53 -11.73 3.20
N ASP A 353 5.23 -12.85 3.17
CA ASP A 353 4.58 -14.15 3.28
C ASP A 353 3.86 -14.26 4.62
N VAL A 354 2.70 -14.93 4.59
CA VAL A 354 1.91 -15.26 5.79
C VAL A 354 1.82 -16.78 5.95
N PRO A 355 1.57 -17.30 7.17
CA PRO A 355 1.35 -18.72 7.40
C PRO A 355 0.25 -19.28 6.48
N PRO A 356 0.33 -20.56 6.05
CA PRO A 356 1.11 -21.66 6.66
C PRO A 356 2.56 -21.83 6.16
N PHE A 357 3.08 -20.97 5.28
CA PHE A 357 4.44 -21.06 4.72
C PHE A 357 4.72 -22.39 4.01
N ASP A 358 3.92 -22.75 3.00
CA ASP A 358 4.02 -24.01 2.26
C ASP A 358 5.41 -24.31 1.68
N ASN A 359 6.20 -23.26 1.40
CA ASN A 359 7.57 -23.36 0.89
C ASN A 359 8.64 -23.50 1.98
N ALA A 360 8.24 -23.75 3.23
CA ALA A 360 9.09 -23.83 4.42
C ALA A 360 10.04 -22.64 4.57
N ARG A 361 9.53 -21.44 4.29
CA ARG A 361 10.27 -20.18 4.38
C ARG A 361 9.31 -19.01 4.58
N ILE A 362 9.86 -17.88 5.01
CA ILE A 362 9.17 -16.59 5.02
C ILE A 362 9.98 -15.63 4.16
N LYS A 363 9.35 -15.04 3.15
CA LYS A 363 9.93 -13.96 2.36
C LYS A 363 9.24 -12.65 2.64
N SER A 364 10.00 -11.58 2.49
CA SER A 364 9.42 -10.26 2.42
C SER A 364 10.23 -9.36 1.48
N LEU A 365 9.53 -8.48 0.79
CA LEU A 365 10.08 -7.53 -0.15
C LEU A 365 9.47 -6.17 0.13
N ALA A 366 10.31 -5.15 0.29
CA ALA A 366 9.85 -3.78 0.29
C ALA A 366 10.74 -2.93 -0.61
N ILE A 367 10.12 -2.22 -1.54
CA ILE A 367 10.78 -1.30 -2.47
C ILE A 367 10.17 0.08 -2.28
N SER A 368 11.03 1.07 -2.07
CA SER A 368 10.61 2.47 -1.96
C SER A 368 11.41 3.38 -2.88
N PHE A 369 10.75 4.47 -3.23
CA PHE A 369 11.32 5.58 -3.97
C PHE A 369 11.35 6.81 -3.07
N THR A 370 12.43 7.58 -3.15
CA THR A 370 12.62 8.79 -2.34
C THR A 370 12.82 10.03 -3.21
N SER A 371 12.38 11.18 -2.71
CA SER A 371 12.55 12.45 -3.43
C SER A 371 13.93 13.11 -3.21
N ILE A 372 14.70 12.65 -2.22
CA ILE A 372 16.11 13.01 -2.05
C ILE A 372 16.97 11.80 -2.41
N ASP A 373 17.87 11.97 -3.38
CA ASP A 373 18.84 10.93 -3.71
C ASP A 373 19.77 10.66 -2.52
N ASP A 374 20.13 9.40 -2.35
CA ASP A 374 21.07 8.87 -1.36
C ASP A 374 20.61 9.03 0.09
N ILE A 375 19.33 9.37 0.33
CA ILE A 375 18.79 9.46 1.69
C ILE A 375 18.71 8.07 2.32
N HIS A 376 18.93 8.00 3.63
CA HIS A 376 18.69 6.79 4.40
C HIS A 376 17.23 6.71 4.81
N ILE A 377 16.71 5.49 4.92
CA ILE A 377 15.34 5.24 5.39
C ILE A 377 15.34 4.14 6.45
N ASP A 378 14.38 4.23 7.35
CA ASP A 378 13.99 3.17 8.25
C ASP A 378 12.56 2.74 7.93
N ALA A 379 12.31 1.44 7.94
CA ALA A 379 11.01 0.81 7.74
C ALA A 379 10.54 0.21 9.05
N PHE A 380 9.30 0.50 9.42
CA PHE A 380 8.67 0.06 10.65
C PHE A 380 7.41 -0.72 10.31
N ARG A 381 7.22 -1.84 10.98
CA ARG A 381 5.96 -2.58 11.02
C ARG A 381 5.10 -2.01 12.14
N LEU A 382 3.84 -1.79 11.85
CA LEU A 382 2.86 -1.35 12.83
C LEU A 382 2.04 -2.53 13.34
N HIS A 383 1.96 -2.65 14.66
CA HIS A 383 1.05 -3.56 15.33
C HIS A 383 0.16 -2.75 16.26
N ILE A 384 -1.13 -3.10 16.30
CA ILE A 384 -2.07 -2.50 17.25
C ILE A 384 -2.08 -3.37 18.51
N ASP A 385 -1.85 -2.75 19.66
CA ASP A 385 -2.07 -3.38 20.94
C ASP A 385 -3.59 -3.63 21.12
N PRO A 386 -4.04 -4.88 21.24
CA PRO A 386 -5.47 -5.18 21.34
C PRO A 386 -6.10 -4.71 22.67
N GLU A 387 -5.32 -4.45 23.73
CA GLU A 387 -5.84 -3.98 25.01
C GLU A 387 -6.03 -2.46 25.05
N THR A 388 -5.07 -1.73 24.49
CA THR A 388 -5.04 -0.25 24.56
C THR A 388 -5.49 0.42 23.26
N GLY A 389 -5.42 -0.29 22.14
CA GLY A 389 -5.60 0.26 20.79
C GLY A 389 -4.42 1.10 20.31
N GLU A 390 -3.32 1.17 21.06
CA GLU A 390 -2.16 1.97 20.67
C GLU A 390 -1.34 1.28 19.56
N GLY A 391 -0.88 2.07 18.59
CA GLY A 391 0.04 1.59 17.56
C GLY A 391 1.46 1.47 18.12
N ILE A 392 2.05 0.29 17.99
CA ILE A 392 3.42 0.00 18.36
C ILE A 392 4.25 -0.19 17.08
N GLU A 393 5.30 0.61 16.95
CA GLU A 393 6.23 0.56 15.84
C GLU A 393 7.40 -0.38 16.14
N TYR A 394 7.56 -1.38 15.28
CA TYR A 394 8.69 -2.30 15.32
C TYR A 394 9.57 -2.05 14.12
N ILE A 395 10.83 -1.67 14.36
CA ILE A 395 11.76 -1.52 13.26
C ILE A 395 11.95 -2.87 12.55
N TRP A 396 11.82 -2.83 11.24
CA TRP A 396 11.80 -4.00 10.39
C TRP A 396 12.93 -3.98 9.36
N GLY A 397 13.31 -2.80 8.89
CA GLY A 397 14.46 -2.64 8.00
C GLY A 397 15.10 -1.26 8.11
N THR A 398 16.38 -1.17 7.75
CA THR A 398 17.09 0.11 7.62
C THR A 398 18.10 0.07 6.49
N SER A 399 18.19 1.18 5.76
CA SER A 399 19.22 1.35 4.73
C SER A 399 20.53 1.92 5.29
N LEU A 400 20.55 2.35 6.57
CA LEU A 400 21.75 2.77 7.26
C LEU A 400 22.69 1.57 7.46
N GLY A 401 23.99 1.75 7.19
CA GLY A 401 24.98 0.67 7.30
C GLY A 401 24.86 -0.45 6.24
N ASN A 402 23.87 -0.39 5.36
CA ASN A 402 23.55 -1.47 4.42
C ASN A 402 23.55 -0.98 2.96
N LEU A 403 24.73 -0.97 2.32
CA LEU A 403 24.88 -0.49 0.94
C LEU A 403 24.03 -1.27 -0.07
N GLY A 404 23.84 -2.58 0.15
CA GLY A 404 23.00 -3.42 -0.72
C GLY A 404 21.51 -3.06 -0.70
N ALA A 405 21.06 -2.33 0.32
CA ALA A 405 19.68 -1.86 0.39
C ALA A 405 19.44 -0.61 -0.47
N ARG A 406 20.48 0.09 -0.95
CA ARG A 406 20.37 1.35 -1.70
C ARG A 406 20.90 1.23 -3.11
N PHE A 407 20.63 2.25 -3.92
CA PHE A 407 21.11 2.35 -5.30
C PHE A 407 20.62 1.19 -6.18
N ASN A 408 19.41 0.72 -5.91
CA ASN A 408 18.79 -0.33 -6.70
C ASN A 408 18.31 0.28 -8.03
N GLY A 409 18.44 -0.44 -9.16
CA GLY A 409 18.05 0.05 -10.48
C GLY A 409 19.21 0.55 -11.35
N ILE A 410 18.89 1.35 -12.38
CA ILE A 410 19.83 1.74 -13.44
C ILE A 410 20.22 3.21 -13.27
N ALA A 411 21.53 3.47 -13.24
CA ALA A 411 22.06 4.84 -13.25
C ALA A 411 21.57 5.61 -14.50
N PRO A 412 21.21 6.91 -14.38
CA PRO A 412 21.39 7.78 -13.21
C PRO A 412 20.24 7.74 -12.19
N ASN A 413 19.18 6.97 -12.41
CA ASN A 413 17.97 7.00 -11.57
C ASN A 413 18.06 6.07 -10.35
N ALA A 414 19.16 5.36 -10.11
CA ALA A 414 19.24 4.39 -9.01
C ALA A 414 19.28 5.04 -7.60
N GLY A 415 19.75 6.29 -7.49
CA GLY A 415 20.08 6.94 -6.21
C GLY A 415 18.93 7.09 -5.20
N HIS A 416 17.69 6.95 -5.64
CA HIS A 416 16.51 7.12 -4.78
C HIS A 416 15.75 5.84 -4.47
N ILE A 417 16.25 4.69 -4.93
CA ILE A 417 15.55 3.42 -4.81
C ILE A 417 16.17 2.63 -3.65
N THR A 418 15.35 2.32 -2.66
CA THR A 418 15.72 1.44 -1.55
C THR A 418 14.97 0.12 -1.66
N LYS A 419 15.66 -1.00 -1.43
CA LYS A 419 15.08 -2.34 -1.44
C LYS A 419 15.50 -3.11 -0.19
N PHE A 420 14.51 -3.64 0.52
CA PHE A 420 14.66 -4.65 1.55
C PHE A 420 14.13 -5.97 1.00
N GLY A 421 14.97 -7.00 0.99
CA GLY A 421 14.59 -8.33 0.53
C GLY A 421 15.04 -9.34 1.57
N TYR A 422 14.10 -9.88 2.32
CA TYR A 422 14.37 -10.86 3.35
C TYR A 422 13.89 -12.25 2.92
N ASP A 423 14.68 -13.27 3.25
CA ASP A 423 14.37 -14.69 2.99
C ASP A 423 14.87 -15.50 4.19
N VAL A 424 13.96 -16.03 5.00
CA VAL A 424 14.28 -16.90 6.13
C VAL A 424 13.79 -18.30 5.79
N ASP A 425 14.75 -19.17 5.46
CA ASP A 425 14.49 -20.56 5.04
C ASP A 425 14.59 -21.51 6.24
N PHE A 426 13.49 -22.18 6.58
CA PHE A 426 13.41 -23.05 7.75
C PHE A 426 14.26 -24.33 7.60
N LEU A 427 14.60 -24.71 6.37
CA LEU A 427 15.40 -25.91 6.09
C LEU A 427 16.90 -25.61 6.12
N LEU A 428 17.30 -24.42 5.68
CA LEU A 428 18.71 -24.00 5.71
C LEU A 428 19.16 -23.55 7.10
N GLY A 429 18.24 -23.05 7.93
CA GLY A 429 18.55 -22.60 9.29
C GLY A 429 18.99 -21.14 9.36
N ALA A 430 19.48 -20.73 10.55
CA ALA A 430 19.85 -19.35 10.85
C ALA A 430 21.33 -19.26 11.33
N PRO A 431 21.98 -18.09 11.23
CA PRO A 431 21.47 -16.82 10.71
C PRO A 431 21.22 -16.85 9.21
N SER A 432 20.16 -16.17 8.77
CA SER A 432 19.89 -16.07 7.33
C SER A 432 20.84 -15.07 6.69
N ALA A 433 21.43 -15.45 5.55
CA ALA A 433 22.26 -14.54 4.75
C ALA A 433 21.47 -13.30 4.28
N HIS A 434 20.15 -13.45 4.13
CA HIS A 434 19.22 -12.39 3.77
C HIS A 434 18.17 -12.20 4.86
N GLY A 435 18.55 -12.29 6.14
CA GLY A 435 17.65 -12.05 7.27
C GLY A 435 17.58 -10.58 7.70
N PRO A 436 16.49 -10.15 8.37
CA PRO A 436 16.38 -8.82 8.96
C PRO A 436 17.40 -8.55 10.07
N CYS A 437 17.84 -9.56 10.84
CA CYS A 437 18.75 -9.34 11.98
C CYS A 437 20.07 -8.68 11.56
N LEU A 438 20.76 -9.21 10.55
CA LEU A 438 22.03 -8.64 10.08
C LEU A 438 21.85 -7.21 9.55
N ASN A 439 20.75 -6.97 8.82
CA ASN A 439 20.43 -5.64 8.32
C ASN A 439 20.29 -4.63 9.47
N LEU A 440 19.51 -4.97 10.49
CA LEU A 440 19.25 -4.07 11.62
C LEU A 440 20.49 -3.89 12.52
N ILE A 441 21.29 -4.95 12.75
CA ILE A 441 22.56 -4.85 13.49
C ILE A 441 23.55 -3.92 12.76
N ASN A 442 23.67 -4.02 11.44
CA ASN A 442 24.53 -3.13 10.65
C ASN A 442 24.08 -1.66 10.75
N GLY A 443 22.78 -1.41 10.92
CA GLY A 443 22.22 -0.08 11.18
C GLY A 443 22.39 0.40 12.62
N GLY A 444 22.93 -0.43 13.52
CA GLY A 444 23.15 -0.10 14.93
C GLY A 444 21.97 -0.43 15.85
N HIS A 445 20.97 -1.19 15.39
CA HIS A 445 19.83 -1.60 16.21
C HIS A 445 20.15 -2.89 16.99
N ASN A 446 19.81 -2.90 18.27
CA ASN A 446 20.02 -4.04 19.16
C ASN A 446 18.74 -4.90 19.27
N VAL A 447 18.38 -5.57 18.18
CA VAL A 447 17.14 -6.37 18.05
C VAL A 447 17.37 -7.89 18.08
N CYS A 448 18.58 -8.35 17.73
CA CYS A 448 18.94 -9.78 17.72
C CYS A 448 20.19 -9.99 18.60
N PRO A 449 20.05 -10.05 19.93
CA PRO A 449 21.19 -10.14 20.86
C PRO A 449 22.06 -11.39 20.66
N GLN A 450 21.53 -12.46 20.07
CA GLN A 450 22.27 -13.68 19.77
C GLN A 450 22.84 -13.70 18.34
N GLY A 451 22.65 -12.61 17.58
CA GLY A 451 23.21 -12.45 16.24
C GLY A 451 22.40 -13.07 15.11
N GLY A 452 21.12 -13.41 15.34
CA GLY A 452 20.21 -13.92 14.31
C GLY A 452 19.94 -15.41 14.43
N THR A 453 19.47 -15.87 15.58
CA THR A 453 18.88 -17.22 15.68
C THR A 453 17.60 -17.32 14.85
N MET A 454 17.14 -18.55 14.56
CA MET A 454 15.91 -18.74 13.78
C MET A 454 14.70 -18.07 14.46
N GLU A 455 14.65 -18.13 15.79
CA GLU A 455 13.60 -17.46 16.56
C GLU A 455 13.65 -15.93 16.41
N GLU A 456 14.84 -15.33 16.48
CA GLU A 456 15.02 -13.88 16.31
C GLU A 456 14.64 -13.42 14.89
N GLU A 457 15.09 -14.15 13.86
CA GLU A 457 14.80 -13.81 12.46
C GLU A 457 13.30 -13.94 12.15
N VAL A 458 12.66 -15.00 12.64
CA VAL A 458 11.21 -15.21 12.46
C VAL A 458 10.40 -14.19 13.24
N ALA A 459 10.78 -13.84 14.48
CA ALA A 459 10.09 -12.82 15.27
C ALA A 459 10.13 -11.43 14.62
N LEU A 460 11.16 -11.15 13.83
CA LEU A 460 11.27 -9.92 13.04
C LEU A 460 10.46 -9.93 11.73
N MET A 461 9.80 -11.03 11.38
CA MET A 461 8.94 -11.11 10.19
C MET A 461 7.53 -11.60 10.48
N ALA A 462 7.32 -12.26 11.63
CA ALA A 462 6.05 -12.75 12.11
C ALA A 462 5.74 -12.22 13.54
N PRO A 463 4.48 -11.91 13.88
CA PRO A 463 3.31 -11.94 12.99
C PRO A 463 3.43 -10.92 11.86
N ALA A 464 2.73 -11.16 10.76
CA ALA A 464 2.67 -10.19 9.68
C ALA A 464 2.01 -8.91 10.19
N ALA A 465 2.58 -7.77 9.81
CA ALA A 465 1.98 -6.47 10.07
C ALA A 465 1.03 -6.14 8.92
N ARG A 466 -0.14 -5.61 9.25
CA ARG A 466 -1.06 -5.10 8.24
C ARG A 466 -0.62 -3.75 7.67
N GLU A 467 0.24 -3.04 8.38
CA GLU A 467 0.70 -1.70 8.03
C GLU A 467 2.22 -1.57 8.18
N VAL A 468 2.82 -0.77 7.28
CA VAL A 468 4.24 -0.45 7.29
C VAL A 468 4.40 1.07 7.13
N ILE A 469 5.24 1.66 7.98
CA ILE A 469 5.65 3.06 7.88
C ILE A 469 7.09 3.12 7.39
N GLY A 470 7.36 4.00 6.43
CA GLY A 470 8.72 4.40 6.08
C GLY A 470 9.03 5.79 6.62
N ARG A 471 10.25 5.99 7.14
CA ARG A 471 10.77 7.32 7.49
C ARG A 471 12.09 7.57 6.81
N THR A 472 12.19 8.71 6.13
CA THR A 472 13.48 9.21 5.65
C THR A 472 14.27 9.77 6.83
N HIS A 473 15.59 9.66 6.79
CA HIS A 473 16.45 10.26 7.82
C HIS A 473 16.49 11.79 7.74
N HIS A 474 16.01 12.38 6.63
CA HIS A 474 15.87 13.83 6.51
C HIS A 474 14.79 14.37 7.45
N SER A 475 13.73 13.58 7.72
CA SER A 475 12.67 13.95 8.67
C SER A 475 13.21 14.33 10.06
N TYR A 476 14.28 13.68 10.53
CA TYR A 476 14.94 13.98 11.82
C TYR A 476 15.71 15.30 11.83
N THR A 477 15.91 15.92 10.66
CA THR A 477 16.67 17.17 10.51
C THR A 477 15.79 18.36 10.14
N LEU A 478 14.49 18.13 9.94
CA LEU A 478 13.54 19.21 9.64
C LEU A 478 13.38 20.15 10.82
N ASN A 479 13.21 21.44 10.51
CA ASN A 479 12.85 22.42 11.52
C ASN A 479 11.44 22.12 12.06
N PRO A 480 11.16 22.37 13.36
CA PRO A 480 9.82 22.19 13.92
C PRO A 480 8.76 22.96 13.12
N GLY A 481 7.61 22.33 12.88
CA GLY A 481 6.49 22.94 12.15
C GLY A 481 6.67 22.99 10.62
N VAL A 482 7.69 22.32 10.07
CA VAL A 482 7.82 22.16 8.61
C VAL A 482 7.13 20.88 8.19
N PHE A 483 5.98 21.02 7.54
CA PHE A 483 5.20 19.94 6.96
C PHE A 483 4.66 20.37 5.58
N PRO A 484 4.30 19.41 4.72
CA PRO A 484 3.54 19.69 3.51
C PRO A 484 2.15 20.25 3.86
N LEU A 485 1.73 21.27 3.12
CA LEU A 485 0.42 21.91 3.21
C LEU A 485 -0.48 21.30 2.13
N ASP A 486 -1.68 20.90 2.53
CA ASP A 486 -2.69 20.38 1.60
C ASP A 486 -3.41 21.53 0.87
N ILE A 487 -4.43 21.22 0.06
CA ILE A 487 -5.15 22.27 -0.67
C ILE A 487 -6.05 23.13 0.23
N LEU A 488 -6.25 22.80 1.50
CA LEU A 488 -7.00 23.62 2.44
C LEU A 488 -6.12 24.49 3.33
N GLY A 489 -4.84 24.21 3.51
CA GLY A 489 -3.91 25.10 4.24
C GLY A 489 -3.03 24.45 5.26
#